data_AF-A0A2E0ZR71-F1
#
_entry.id   AF-A0A2E0ZR71-F1
#
_cell.length_a   1.000
_cell.length_b   1.000
_cell.length_c   1.000
_cell.angle_alpha   90.00
_cell.angle_beta   90.00
_cell.angle_gamma   90.00
#
_symmetry.space_group_name_H-M   'P 1'
#
loop_
_entity.id
_entity.type
_entity.pdbx_description
1 polymer ?
#
loop_
_entity_poly.entity_id
_entity_poly.type
_entity_poly.pdbx_seq_one_letter_code
_entity_poly.pdbx_strand_id
1 'polypeptide(L)'
;MLYVVRHGRTESNASGLLLGRGDPPLDDLGMRQARATAVAIGPVDRIVSSPLLRARQTAEEFDRDLEVDDRWIELDYGEFEGCPVADVAPATWAAWQADLDWAPPGGESHRQLGARVRSACEDLLDEAAIRDIVVVTHVSPVKAAMAWALGVGDEVAWRCFVATAAVTSIGTGRSGPSLRSFNDTGHLLGLEDSGG
;
A
#
# COMPACT_ATOMS: atom_id res chain seq x y z
N MET A 1 -4.13 -2.34 16.94
CA MET A 1 -4.58 -2.57 15.56
C MET A 1 -3.40 -2.39 14.59
N LEU A 2 -3.37 -3.09 13.46
CA LEU A 2 -2.45 -2.80 12.36
C LEU A 2 -3.21 -2.04 11.26
N TYR A 3 -2.80 -0.80 11.00
CA TYR A 3 -3.32 0.03 9.92
C TYR A 3 -2.33 0.02 8.76
N VAL A 4 -2.70 -0.54 7.63
CA VAL A 4 -1.89 -0.53 6.40
C VAL A 4 -2.46 0.52 5.46
N VAL A 5 -1.68 1.57 5.22
CA VAL A 5 -2.10 2.79 4.51
C VAL A 5 -1.37 2.87 3.18
N ARG A 6 -2.10 3.01 2.08
CA ARG A 6 -1.47 3.40 0.80
C ARG A 6 -1.09 4.88 0.89
N HIS A 7 0.10 5.25 0.42
CA HIS A 7 0.54 6.65 0.35
C HIS A 7 -0.49 7.56 -0.35
N GLY A 8 -0.45 8.86 -0.04
CA GLY A 8 -1.24 9.88 -0.74
C GLY A 8 -0.90 9.98 -2.23
N ARG A 9 -1.73 10.68 -3.01
CA ARG A 9 -1.52 10.81 -4.46
C ARG A 9 -0.18 11.45 -4.84
N THR A 10 0.36 11.00 -5.98
CA THR A 10 1.48 11.61 -6.70
C THR A 10 1.04 11.99 -8.11
N GLU A 11 1.81 12.82 -8.81
CA GLU A 11 1.56 13.15 -10.23
C GLU A 11 1.53 11.92 -11.14
N SER A 12 2.34 10.89 -10.86
CA SER A 12 2.32 9.62 -11.61
C SER A 12 0.98 8.90 -11.44
N ASN A 13 0.38 8.95 -10.24
CA ASN A 13 -0.96 8.41 -10.03
C ASN A 13 -2.02 9.24 -10.76
N ALA A 14 -1.91 10.57 -10.73
CA ALA A 14 -2.78 11.46 -11.49
C ALA A 14 -2.77 11.16 -12.99
N SER A 15 -1.60 10.83 -13.51
CA SER A 15 -1.35 10.56 -14.93
C SER A 15 -1.55 9.08 -15.31
N GLY A 16 -2.01 8.23 -14.39
CA GLY A 16 -2.29 6.81 -14.67
C GLY A 16 -1.05 6.00 -15.04
N LEU A 17 0.12 6.35 -14.51
CA LEU A 17 1.38 5.66 -14.75
C LEU A 17 1.61 4.55 -13.71
N LEU A 18 2.24 3.46 -14.15
CA LEU A 18 2.80 2.47 -13.24
C LEU A 18 3.97 3.09 -12.48
N LEU A 19 3.82 3.20 -11.16
CA LEU A 19 4.84 3.74 -10.27
C LEU A 19 5.26 2.66 -9.28
N GLY A 20 6.46 2.14 -9.44
CA GLY A 20 7.03 1.10 -8.62
C GLY A 20 8.08 1.69 -7.70
N ARG A 21 9.34 1.58 -8.11
CA ARG A 21 10.50 2.02 -7.32
C ARG A 21 10.98 3.43 -7.67
N GLY A 22 10.38 4.08 -8.66
CA GLY A 22 10.52 5.53 -8.82
C GLY A 22 10.12 6.27 -7.54
N ASP A 23 10.74 7.42 -7.27
CA ASP A 23 10.60 8.12 -5.98
C ASP A 23 10.07 9.56 -6.07
N PRO A 24 8.95 9.82 -6.78
CA PRO A 24 8.36 11.15 -6.80
C PRO A 24 7.74 11.50 -5.44
N PRO A 25 7.65 12.80 -5.11
CA PRO A 25 6.93 13.27 -3.94
C PRO A 25 5.40 13.14 -4.11
N LEU A 26 4.69 13.32 -3.02
CA LEU A 26 3.25 13.59 -3.03
C LEU A 26 2.94 14.89 -3.80
N ASP A 27 1.79 14.91 -4.48
CA ASP A 27 1.23 16.16 -5.01
C ASP A 27 0.43 16.92 -3.93
N ASP A 28 -0.08 18.11 -4.26
CA ASP A 28 -0.86 18.93 -3.31
C ASP A 28 -2.09 18.21 -2.75
N LEU A 29 -2.75 17.38 -3.57
CA LEU A 29 -3.88 16.56 -3.12
C LEU A 29 -3.38 15.45 -2.20
N GLY A 30 -2.27 14.79 -2.54
CA GLY A 30 -1.62 13.77 -1.73
C GLY A 30 -1.23 14.26 -0.35
N MET A 31 -0.70 15.47 -0.23
CA MET A 31 -0.41 16.09 1.06
C MET A 31 -1.68 16.30 1.91
N ARG A 32 -2.79 16.75 1.30
CA ARG A 32 -4.08 16.88 2.00
C ARG A 32 -4.64 15.53 2.42
N GLN A 33 -4.53 14.52 1.55
CA GLN A 33 -4.96 13.16 1.81
C GLN A 33 -4.17 12.53 2.97
N ALA A 34 -2.85 12.73 3.02
CA ALA A 34 -2.00 12.26 4.10
C ALA A 34 -2.43 12.82 5.47
N ARG A 35 -2.64 14.15 5.55
CA ARG A 35 -3.16 14.83 6.74
C ARG A 35 -4.51 14.28 7.20
N ALA A 36 -5.44 14.16 6.27
CA ALA A 36 -6.77 13.63 6.57
C ALA A 36 -6.71 12.19 7.10
N THR A 37 -5.78 11.39 6.56
CA THR A 37 -5.57 9.99 6.99
C THR A 37 -5.02 9.93 8.42
N ALA A 38 -4.02 10.74 8.73
CA ALA A 38 -3.45 10.82 10.08
C ALA A 38 -4.51 11.28 11.11
N VAL A 39 -5.32 12.29 10.76
CA VAL A 39 -6.44 12.75 11.62
C VAL A 39 -7.48 11.66 11.82
N ALA A 40 -7.83 10.90 10.77
CA ALA A 40 -8.86 9.87 10.84
C ALA A 40 -8.44 8.64 11.65
N ILE A 41 -7.17 8.22 11.56
CA ILE A 41 -6.63 7.14 12.37
C ILE A 41 -6.42 7.62 13.82
N GLY A 42 -5.98 8.87 14.01
CA GLY A 42 -5.70 9.44 15.33
C GLY A 42 -4.31 9.07 15.87
N PRO A 43 -4.08 9.23 17.18
CA PRO A 43 -2.81 8.91 17.81
C PRO A 43 -2.43 7.43 17.68
N VAL A 44 -1.15 7.14 17.46
CA VAL A 44 -0.63 5.78 17.26
C VAL A 44 0.62 5.49 18.09
N ASP A 45 0.90 4.21 18.30
CA ASP A 45 2.01 3.72 19.13
C ASP A 45 3.29 3.40 18.35
N ARG A 46 3.21 3.27 17.02
CA ARG A 46 4.35 3.01 16.15
C ARG A 46 4.01 3.38 14.70
N ILE A 47 5.00 3.90 13.98
CA ILE A 47 4.91 4.15 12.54
C ILE A 47 6.04 3.39 11.86
N VAL A 48 5.68 2.60 10.86
CA VAL A 48 6.59 1.96 9.91
C VAL A 48 6.25 2.50 8.53
N SER A 49 7.25 2.75 7.69
CA SER A 49 7.02 3.16 6.31
C SER A 49 7.96 2.46 5.36
N SER A 50 7.49 2.34 4.12
CA SER A 50 8.36 2.07 2.98
C SER A 50 9.47 3.13 2.89
N PRO A 51 10.64 2.80 2.31
CA PRO A 51 11.73 3.75 2.11
C PRO A 51 11.38 4.91 1.16
N LEU A 52 10.44 4.70 0.23
CA LEU A 52 10.07 5.69 -0.80
C LEU A 52 9.43 6.95 -0.21
N LEU A 53 9.86 8.11 -0.69
CA LEU A 53 9.51 9.46 -0.26
C LEU A 53 8.01 9.66 -0.11
N ARG A 54 7.19 9.29 -1.10
CA ARG A 54 5.73 9.43 -1.02
C ARG A 54 5.09 8.72 0.19
N ALA A 55 5.64 7.57 0.57
CA ALA A 55 5.20 6.85 1.76
C ALA A 55 5.72 7.51 3.03
N ARG A 56 6.97 7.99 3.04
CA ARG A 56 7.54 8.74 4.17
C ARG A 56 6.81 10.06 4.43
N GLN A 57 6.54 10.85 3.40
CA GLN A 57 5.75 12.08 3.50
C GLN A 57 4.33 11.84 4.03
N THR A 58 3.72 10.71 3.67
CA THR A 58 2.42 10.34 4.23
C THR A 58 2.53 9.94 5.71
N ALA A 59 3.62 9.25 6.08
CA ALA A 59 3.88 8.80 7.44
C ALA A 59 4.26 9.93 8.40
N GLU A 60 4.93 10.97 7.90
CA GLU A 60 5.36 12.15 8.67
C GLU A 60 4.17 12.94 9.26
N GLU A 61 2.96 12.80 8.71
CA GLU A 61 1.75 13.48 9.21
C GLU A 61 1.22 12.91 10.54
N PHE A 62 1.75 11.77 11.02
CA PHE A 62 1.36 11.16 12.30
C PHE A 62 2.19 11.66 13.49
N ASP A 63 3.10 12.62 13.29
CA ASP A 63 3.91 13.31 14.31
C ASP A 63 4.57 12.37 15.35
N ARG A 64 5.26 11.33 14.86
CA ARG A 64 5.97 10.35 15.68
C ARG A 64 7.21 9.84 14.98
N ASP A 65 8.12 9.23 15.74
CA ASP A 65 9.32 8.61 15.20
C ASP A 65 8.98 7.57 14.13
N LEU A 66 9.57 7.76 12.96
CA LEU A 66 9.36 6.96 11.76
C LEU A 66 10.42 5.88 11.63
N GLU A 67 9.99 4.62 11.59
CA GLU A 67 10.84 3.49 11.24
C GLU A 67 10.69 3.16 9.74
N VAL A 68 11.80 2.89 9.08
CA VAL A 68 11.80 2.46 7.67
C VAL A 68 12.05 0.96 7.61
N ASP A 69 11.22 0.25 6.86
CA ASP A 69 11.37 -1.19 6.60
C ASP A 69 11.17 -1.47 5.11
N ASP A 70 12.24 -1.90 4.45
CA ASP A 70 12.32 -2.16 3.01
C ASP A 70 11.34 -3.24 2.54
N ARG A 71 10.87 -4.12 3.43
CA ARG A 71 9.87 -5.14 3.09
C ARG A 71 8.53 -4.54 2.68
N TRP A 72 8.29 -3.26 2.96
CA TRP A 72 7.10 -2.51 2.57
C TRP A 72 7.24 -1.72 1.26
N ILE A 73 8.37 -1.79 0.56
CA ILE A 73 8.54 -1.10 -0.74
C ILE A 73 7.51 -1.60 -1.79
N GLU A 74 7.16 -0.77 -2.77
CA GLU A 74 6.25 -1.18 -3.85
C GLU A 74 6.86 -2.32 -4.69
N LEU A 75 6.00 -3.03 -5.42
CA LEU A 75 6.38 -3.97 -6.47
C LEU A 75 7.33 -3.30 -7.47
N ASP A 76 8.40 -3.99 -7.82
CA ASP A 76 9.27 -3.55 -8.91
C ASP A 76 8.60 -3.81 -10.26
N TYR A 77 8.15 -2.76 -10.93
CA TYR A 77 7.55 -2.86 -12.27
C TYR A 77 8.60 -3.07 -13.37
N GLY A 78 9.90 -3.03 -13.06
CA GLY A 78 10.97 -3.26 -14.03
C GLY A 78 10.85 -2.34 -15.23
N GLU A 79 10.88 -2.92 -16.44
CA GLU A 79 10.71 -2.18 -17.70
C GLU A 79 9.35 -1.45 -17.86
N PHE A 80 8.36 -1.72 -17.00
CA PHE A 80 7.08 -1.00 -17.01
C PHE A 80 7.04 0.22 -16.09
N GLU A 81 8.11 0.53 -15.37
CA GLU A 81 8.19 1.75 -14.56
C GLU A 81 7.91 2.99 -15.43
N GLY A 82 6.95 3.82 -15.02
CA GLY A 82 6.52 5.02 -15.73
C GLY A 82 5.63 4.77 -16.96
N CYS A 83 5.35 3.52 -17.33
CA CYS A 83 4.42 3.24 -18.43
C CYS A 83 2.98 3.58 -18.04
N PRO A 84 2.19 4.21 -18.93
CA PRO A 84 0.75 4.33 -18.73
C PRO A 84 0.12 2.95 -18.59
N VAL A 85 -0.71 2.76 -17.55
CA VAL A 85 -1.37 1.47 -17.29
C VAL A 85 -2.20 1.00 -18.50
N ALA A 86 -2.80 1.97 -19.21
CA ALA A 86 -3.60 1.72 -20.41
C ALA A 86 -2.78 1.22 -21.62
N ASP A 87 -1.46 1.46 -21.64
CA ASP A 87 -0.58 1.10 -22.75
C ASP A 87 0.02 -0.29 -22.59
N VAL A 88 -0.04 -0.88 -21.39
CA VAL A 88 0.40 -2.27 -21.17
C VAL A 88 -0.55 -3.23 -21.89
N ALA A 89 0.01 -4.04 -22.78
CA ALA A 89 -0.77 -4.92 -23.64
C ALA A 89 -1.67 -5.89 -22.84
N PRO A 90 -2.92 -6.14 -23.28
CA PRO A 90 -3.83 -7.06 -22.59
C PRO A 90 -3.27 -8.48 -22.39
N ALA A 91 -2.47 -8.98 -23.33
CA ALA A 91 -1.81 -10.27 -23.22
C ALA A 91 -0.76 -10.31 -22.09
N THR A 92 -0.06 -9.20 -21.86
CA THR A 92 0.87 -9.04 -20.74
C THR A 92 0.12 -9.09 -19.42
N TRP A 93 -1.00 -8.36 -19.31
CA TRP A 93 -1.86 -8.43 -18.12
C TRP A 93 -2.39 -9.84 -17.87
N ALA A 94 -2.84 -10.54 -18.91
CA ALA A 94 -3.34 -11.90 -18.79
C ALA A 94 -2.25 -12.89 -18.32
N ALA A 95 -1.03 -12.77 -18.86
CA ALA A 95 0.11 -13.58 -18.43
C ALA A 95 0.46 -13.32 -16.96
N TRP A 96 0.51 -12.05 -16.55
CA TRP A 96 0.80 -11.67 -15.17
C TRP A 96 -0.27 -12.13 -14.18
N GLN A 97 -1.54 -12.09 -14.58
CA GLN A 97 -2.66 -12.55 -13.76
C GLN A 97 -2.70 -14.07 -13.60
N ALA A 98 -2.26 -14.81 -14.61
CA ALA A 98 -2.30 -16.27 -14.62
C ALA A 98 -1.18 -16.93 -13.81
N ASP A 99 -0.08 -16.22 -13.56
CA ASP A 99 1.11 -16.76 -12.92
C ASP A 99 1.71 -15.77 -11.90
N LEU A 100 1.67 -16.13 -10.62
CA LEU A 100 2.24 -15.33 -9.53
C LEU A 100 3.77 -15.27 -9.54
N ASP A 101 4.43 -16.18 -10.26
CA ASP A 101 5.88 -16.20 -10.47
C ASP A 101 6.30 -15.37 -11.70
N TRP A 102 5.35 -14.98 -12.54
CA TRP A 102 5.62 -14.04 -13.61
C TRP A 102 5.98 -12.66 -13.03
N ALA A 103 7.02 -12.07 -13.59
CA ALA A 103 7.47 -10.73 -13.26
C ALA A 103 7.66 -9.91 -14.55
N PRO A 104 7.42 -8.59 -14.51
CA PRO A 104 7.92 -7.69 -15.55
C PRO A 104 9.42 -7.92 -15.76
N PRO A 105 9.95 -7.77 -16.99
CA PRO A 105 11.39 -7.85 -17.21
C PRO A 105 12.15 -6.88 -16.28
N GLY A 106 13.13 -7.40 -15.55
CA GLY A 106 13.88 -6.64 -14.54
C GLY A 106 13.11 -6.28 -13.26
N GLY A 107 11.88 -6.77 -13.11
CA GLY A 107 10.99 -6.46 -11.99
C GLY A 107 10.86 -7.59 -10.96
N GLU A 108 9.80 -7.50 -10.17
CA GLU A 108 9.48 -8.39 -9.05
C GLU A 108 8.15 -9.13 -9.32
N SER A 109 8.05 -10.39 -8.91
CA SER A 109 6.81 -11.17 -9.01
C SER A 109 5.89 -10.92 -7.82
N HIS A 110 4.60 -11.21 -7.97
CA HIS A 110 3.65 -11.10 -6.85
C HIS A 110 3.99 -12.08 -5.73
N ARG A 111 4.54 -13.26 -6.05
CA ARG A 111 5.02 -14.22 -5.03
C ARG A 111 6.16 -13.64 -4.19
N GLN A 112 7.13 -12.97 -4.84
CA GLN A 112 8.26 -12.36 -4.13
C GLN A 112 7.80 -11.24 -3.20
N LEU A 113 6.93 -10.35 -3.70
CA LEU A 113 6.34 -9.29 -2.90
C LEU A 113 5.52 -9.83 -1.74
N GLY A 114 4.65 -10.81 -2.00
CA GLY A 114 3.80 -11.44 -0.99
C GLY A 114 4.62 -12.05 0.14
N ALA A 115 5.74 -12.71 -0.17
CA ALA A 115 6.62 -13.31 0.83
C ALA A 115 7.23 -12.28 1.78
N ARG A 116 7.78 -11.16 1.27
CA ARG A 116 8.39 -10.12 2.13
C ARG A 116 7.36 -9.38 2.97
N VAL A 117 6.18 -9.08 2.40
CA VAL A 117 5.11 -8.38 3.12
C VAL A 117 4.51 -9.26 4.20
N ARG A 118 4.29 -10.56 3.92
CA ARG A 118 3.83 -11.53 4.91
C ARG A 118 4.77 -11.63 6.10
N SER A 119 6.07 -11.73 5.86
CA SER A 119 7.07 -11.74 6.93
C SER A 119 7.00 -10.46 7.78
N ALA A 120 6.85 -9.29 7.17
CA ALA A 120 6.71 -8.03 7.91
C ALA A 120 5.41 -7.97 8.72
N CYS A 121 4.29 -8.48 8.17
CA CYS A 121 3.03 -8.58 8.88
C CYS A 121 3.11 -9.51 10.11
N GLU A 122 3.78 -10.65 9.98
CA GLU A 122 3.97 -11.62 11.06
C GLU A 122 4.75 -11.01 12.24
N ASP A 123 5.81 -10.25 11.96
CA ASP A 123 6.61 -9.56 12.98
C ASP A 123 5.82 -8.48 13.75
N LEU A 124 4.81 -7.88 13.12
CA LEU A 124 4.01 -6.81 13.71
C LEU A 124 2.73 -7.31 14.41
N LEU A 125 2.29 -8.54 14.16
CA LEU A 125 0.96 -9.02 14.57
C LEU A 125 0.76 -9.03 16.09
N ASP A 126 1.75 -9.56 16.82
CA ASP A 126 1.66 -9.68 18.29
C ASP A 126 1.64 -8.30 18.97
N GLU A 127 2.44 -7.36 18.46
CA GLU A 127 2.44 -5.99 18.96
C GLU A 127 1.11 -5.28 18.63
N ALA A 128 0.60 -5.47 17.40
CA ALA A 128 -0.68 -4.91 16.95
C ALA A 128 -1.90 -5.42 17.74
N ALA A 129 -1.75 -6.48 18.56
CA ALA A 129 -2.79 -6.98 19.46
C ALA A 129 -3.10 -6.00 20.61
N ILE A 130 -2.12 -5.19 21.01
CA ILE A 130 -2.22 -4.29 22.18
C ILE A 130 -1.82 -2.85 21.88
N ARG A 131 -1.31 -2.58 20.67
CA ARG A 131 -0.86 -1.26 20.21
C ARG A 131 -1.45 -0.94 18.85
N ASP A 132 -1.57 0.34 18.55
CA ASP A 132 -1.95 0.84 17.24
C ASP A 132 -0.70 1.16 16.41
N ILE A 133 -0.49 0.37 15.36
CA ILE A 133 0.68 0.44 14.48
C ILE A 133 0.19 0.89 13.10
N VAL A 134 0.81 1.93 12.57
CA VAL A 134 0.59 2.36 11.18
C VAL A 134 1.76 1.90 10.33
N VAL A 135 1.44 1.27 9.21
CA VAL A 135 2.37 0.96 8.13
C VAL A 135 1.95 1.78 6.91
N VAL A 136 2.82 2.67 6.44
CA VAL A 136 2.58 3.44 5.21
C VAL A 136 3.36 2.84 4.04
N THR A 137 2.64 2.48 2.99
CA THR A 137 3.15 1.69 1.87
C THR A 137 2.39 2.00 0.57
N HIS A 138 2.24 1.02 -0.32
CA HIS A 138 1.80 1.20 -1.71
C HIS A 138 0.71 0.21 -2.09
N VAL A 139 0.28 0.20 -3.35
CA VAL A 139 -0.91 -0.58 -3.76
C VAL A 139 -0.67 -2.08 -3.62
N SER A 140 0.49 -2.60 -4.00
CA SER A 140 0.72 -4.05 -3.99
C SER A 140 0.95 -4.59 -2.57
N PRO A 141 1.75 -3.94 -1.69
CA PRO A 141 1.87 -4.37 -0.30
C PRO A 141 0.58 -4.30 0.51
N VAL A 142 -0.30 -3.31 0.27
CA VAL A 142 -1.63 -3.29 0.92
C VAL A 142 -2.43 -4.54 0.55
N LYS A 143 -2.42 -4.92 -0.73
CA LYS A 143 -3.13 -6.12 -1.21
C LYS A 143 -2.53 -7.41 -0.65
N ALA A 144 -1.21 -7.51 -0.55
CA ALA A 144 -0.53 -8.64 0.07
C ALA A 144 -0.83 -8.76 1.57
N ALA A 145 -0.83 -7.64 2.31
CA ALA A 145 -1.22 -7.63 3.72
C ALA A 145 -2.69 -8.05 3.91
N MET A 146 -3.59 -7.62 3.02
CA MET A 146 -4.98 -8.08 3.02
C MET A 146 -5.08 -9.59 2.74
N ALA A 147 -4.35 -10.11 1.73
CA ALA A 147 -4.33 -11.54 1.40
C ALA A 147 -3.83 -12.38 2.59
N TRP A 148 -2.76 -11.94 3.23
CA TRP A 148 -2.26 -12.52 4.48
C TRP A 148 -3.31 -12.54 5.58
N ALA A 149 -3.97 -11.40 5.83
CA ALA A 149 -4.98 -11.28 6.90
C ALA A 149 -6.21 -12.17 6.66
N LEU A 150 -6.56 -12.44 5.41
CA LEU A 150 -7.67 -13.31 5.03
C LEU A 150 -7.27 -14.80 4.97
N GLY A 151 -5.97 -15.12 5.00
CA GLY A 151 -5.48 -16.48 4.84
C GLY A 151 -5.69 -17.04 3.43
N VAL A 152 -5.71 -16.18 2.39
CA VAL A 152 -5.86 -16.56 0.99
C VAL A 152 -4.55 -16.40 0.22
N GLY A 153 -4.51 -16.86 -1.04
CA GLY A 153 -3.37 -16.65 -1.93
C GLY A 153 -3.33 -15.24 -2.53
N ASP A 154 -2.15 -14.82 -2.98
CA ASP A 154 -1.90 -13.47 -3.48
C ASP A 154 -2.63 -13.16 -4.80
N GLU A 155 -3.19 -14.16 -5.49
CA GLU A 155 -4.03 -13.99 -6.68
C GLU A 155 -5.26 -13.09 -6.42
N VAL A 156 -5.70 -12.98 -5.16
CA VAL A 156 -6.78 -12.07 -4.77
C VAL A 156 -6.44 -10.61 -5.07
N ALA A 157 -5.15 -10.24 -5.14
CA ALA A 157 -4.69 -8.88 -5.44
C ALA A 157 -5.26 -8.34 -6.76
N TRP A 158 -5.50 -9.21 -7.74
CA TRP A 158 -6.08 -8.86 -9.04
C TRP A 158 -7.58 -8.56 -9.00
N ARG A 159 -8.25 -8.91 -7.90
CA ARG A 159 -9.69 -8.71 -7.70
C ARG A 159 -10.01 -7.57 -6.74
N CYS A 160 -9.00 -6.79 -6.38
CA CYS A 160 -9.09 -5.74 -5.37
C CYS A 160 -8.60 -4.40 -5.91
N PHE A 161 -9.26 -3.33 -5.48
CA PHE A 161 -8.87 -1.96 -5.74
C PHE A 161 -8.47 -1.28 -4.42
N VAL A 162 -7.42 -0.46 -4.47
CA VAL A 162 -6.93 0.32 -3.32
C VAL A 162 -6.71 1.75 -3.80
N ALA A 163 -7.46 2.71 -3.28
CA ALA A 163 -7.28 4.14 -3.56
C ALA A 163 -6.05 4.70 -2.84
N THR A 164 -5.51 5.82 -3.32
CA THR A 164 -4.45 6.56 -2.61
C THR A 164 -4.98 7.03 -1.25
N ALA A 165 -4.13 7.01 -0.23
CA ALA A 165 -4.49 7.36 1.15
C ALA A 165 -5.63 6.52 1.77
N ALA A 166 -5.98 5.38 1.16
CA ALA A 166 -6.94 4.48 1.74
C ALA A 166 -6.34 3.72 2.93
N VAL A 167 -7.19 3.44 3.92
CA VAL A 167 -6.82 2.71 5.15
C VAL A 167 -7.34 1.28 5.06
N THR A 168 -6.45 0.32 5.32
CA THR A 168 -6.81 -1.08 5.55
C THR A 168 -6.51 -1.43 7.00
N SER A 169 -7.51 -1.90 7.75
CA SER A 169 -7.36 -2.19 9.18
C SER A 169 -7.35 -3.70 9.41
N ILE A 170 -6.33 -4.21 10.09
CA ILE A 170 -6.16 -5.62 10.43
C ILE A 170 -5.98 -5.73 11.93
N GLY A 171 -6.89 -6.46 12.58
CA GLY A 171 -6.79 -6.76 14.01
C GLY A 171 -6.29 -8.19 14.25
N THR A 172 -6.13 -8.55 15.50
CA THR A 172 -5.96 -9.94 15.92
C THR A 172 -7.33 -10.57 16.21
N GLY A 173 -7.47 -11.85 15.90
CA GLY A 173 -8.64 -12.67 16.16
C GLY A 173 -8.24 -14.05 16.68
N ARG A 174 -9.23 -14.91 16.98
CA ARG A 174 -8.98 -16.26 17.54
C ARG A 174 -8.15 -17.16 16.63
N SER A 175 -8.20 -16.93 15.32
CA SER A 175 -7.54 -17.76 14.31
C SER A 175 -6.33 -17.08 13.66
N GLY A 176 -5.81 -16.01 14.27
CA GLY A 176 -4.72 -15.20 13.72
C GLY A 176 -5.18 -13.80 13.27
N PRO A 177 -4.59 -13.20 12.23
CA PRO A 177 -4.99 -11.89 11.76
C PRO A 177 -6.45 -11.89 11.29
N SER A 178 -7.09 -10.73 11.37
CA SER A 178 -8.50 -10.53 11.03
C SER A 178 -8.66 -9.18 10.34
N LEU A 179 -8.98 -9.20 9.05
CA LEU A 179 -9.33 -7.99 8.31
C LEU A 179 -10.59 -7.34 8.93
N ARG A 180 -10.51 -6.05 9.24
CA ARG A 180 -11.60 -5.27 9.86
C ARG A 180 -12.23 -4.29 8.88
N SER A 181 -11.41 -3.66 8.05
CA SER A 181 -11.83 -2.83 6.93
C SER A 181 -10.79 -2.91 5.82
N PHE A 182 -11.22 -2.70 4.57
CA PHE A 182 -10.34 -2.69 3.41
C PHE A 182 -10.71 -1.52 2.51
N ASN A 183 -9.68 -0.79 2.06
CA ASN A 183 -9.83 0.37 1.17
C ASN A 183 -10.82 1.42 1.72
N ASP A 184 -10.74 1.72 3.01
CA ASP A 184 -11.57 2.76 3.62
C ASP A 184 -11.06 4.15 3.22
N THR A 185 -11.94 4.96 2.66
CA THR A 185 -11.68 6.33 2.19
C THR A 185 -12.71 7.32 2.74
N GLY A 186 -13.43 6.98 3.80
CA GLY A 186 -14.47 7.86 4.36
C GLY A 186 -13.94 9.23 4.78
N HIS A 187 -12.68 9.29 5.25
CA HIS A 187 -11.97 10.51 5.62
C HIS A 187 -11.56 11.40 4.44
N LEU A 188 -11.67 10.89 3.21
CA LEU A 188 -11.31 11.62 1.98
C LEU A 188 -12.53 12.26 1.31
N LEU A 189 -13.73 12.08 1.85
CA LEU A 189 -14.95 12.69 1.30
C LEU A 189 -14.80 14.22 1.28
N GLY A 190 -14.99 14.83 0.11
CA GLY A 190 -14.80 16.27 -0.12
C GLY A 190 -13.35 16.70 -0.40
N LEU A 191 -12.39 15.77 -0.37
CA LEU A 191 -11.03 15.99 -0.87
C LEU A 191 -10.94 15.52 -2.33
N GLU A 192 -11.62 16.25 -3.20
CA GLU A 192 -11.56 16.02 -4.65
C GLU A 192 -10.46 16.87 -5.29
N ASP A 193 -10.04 16.47 -6.48
CA ASP A 193 -9.17 17.28 -7.32
C ASP A 193 -9.91 18.59 -7.61
N SER A 194 -9.36 19.71 -7.14
CA SER A 194 -9.96 21.04 -7.35
C SER A 194 -9.79 21.54 -8.79
N GLY A 195 -9.56 20.64 -9.75
CA GLY A 195 -9.23 20.95 -11.13
C GLY A 195 -9.99 20.08 -12.11
N GLY A 196 -11.04 20.66 -12.72
CA GLY A 196 -11.73 20.11 -13.89
C GLY A 196 -13.24 20.16 -13.79
#